data_AF-A0A0B4GQE6-F1
#
_entry.id   AF-A0A0B4GQE6-F1
#
_cell.length_a   1.000
_cell.length_b   1.000
_cell.length_c   1.000
_cell.angle_alpha   90.00
_cell.angle_beta   90.00
_cell.angle_gamma   90.00
#
_symmetry.space_group_name_H-M   'P 1'
#
loop_
_entity.id
_entity.type
_entity.pdbx_description
1 polymer ?
#
loop_
_entity_poly.entity_id
_entity_poly.type
_entity_poly.pdbx_seq_one_letter_code
_entity_poly.pdbx_strand_id
1 'polypeptide(L)'
;MRVSLPVYPRYKTRAEVATLRWVSENTKVPVPKVFSFDDSNDNEIGYEWILMELMEGASASRRWRTMSMEQKVALTKQIAAYQVELSGVGKLGSIFRSIGTLSTIEVRQKKGVGDAEKVVPGLLVSNNFFMGHHLHYDIARGPFCSSHDWLSAELNIILMHKTAVLDKTEDEDDKEDAETVLLVARKLLSLVPKVFPPHVDEPETTGLYHHDLHLNNILVNENGEITAILDWECVSALPLWMFTKVPKFLDGPVREEKPQRDMYADETPKESAVAARRRNKPGYLDSDGKNELYYIHRMEYELTQLRKVYEARLKELWPEWPYKESYVKIDFFQAISQCDGIWVKKARGWADYMEKATCSLR
;
A
#
# COMPACT_ATOMS: atom_id res chain seq x y z
N MET A 1 6.82 7.47 -22.19
CA MET A 1 7.66 6.29 -21.92
C MET A 1 8.26 6.46 -20.53
N ARG A 2 8.20 5.42 -19.70
CA ARG A 2 8.80 5.38 -18.36
C ARG A 2 9.93 4.35 -18.39
N VAL A 3 11.10 4.73 -17.91
CA VAL A 3 12.29 3.87 -17.82
C VAL A 3 12.48 3.48 -16.36
N SER A 4 12.77 2.20 -16.11
CA SER A 4 12.87 1.62 -14.78
C SER A 4 14.32 1.31 -14.41
N LEU A 5 14.69 1.57 -13.16
CA LEU A 5 15.98 1.12 -12.63
C LEU A 5 15.98 -0.40 -12.42
N PRO A 6 17.12 -1.08 -12.63
CA PRO A 6 17.22 -2.54 -12.58
C PRO A 6 17.29 -3.07 -11.12
N VAL A 7 16.29 -2.75 -10.31
CA VAL A 7 16.24 -3.11 -8.87
C VAL A 7 15.92 -4.59 -8.69
N TYR A 8 14.89 -5.09 -9.38
CA TYR A 8 14.60 -6.51 -9.49
C TYR A 8 14.21 -6.83 -10.94
N PRO A 9 15.24 -6.99 -11.80
CA PRO A 9 15.04 -6.99 -13.25
C PRO A 9 14.05 -8.04 -13.73
N ARG A 10 13.33 -7.74 -14.81
CA ARG A 10 12.20 -8.47 -15.42
C ARG A 10 10.94 -8.49 -14.57
N TYR A 11 11.07 -8.81 -13.28
CA TYR A 11 9.92 -9.08 -12.42
C TYR A 11 9.10 -7.83 -12.12
N LYS A 12 9.73 -6.69 -11.82
CA LYS A 12 8.99 -5.43 -11.56
C LYS A 12 8.20 -4.96 -12.78
N THR A 13 8.88 -4.78 -13.91
CA THR A 13 8.28 -4.25 -15.14
C THR A 13 7.19 -5.17 -15.67
N ARG A 14 7.46 -6.49 -15.77
CA ARG A 14 6.47 -7.47 -16.23
C ARG A 14 5.23 -7.50 -15.33
N ALA A 15 5.42 -7.44 -14.01
CA ALA A 15 4.31 -7.53 -13.08
C ALA A 15 3.44 -6.26 -13.08
N GLU A 16 4.05 -5.07 -13.22
CA GLU A 16 3.30 -3.82 -13.39
C GLU A 16 2.49 -3.84 -14.69
N VAL A 17 3.06 -4.31 -15.80
CA VAL A 17 2.34 -4.43 -17.07
C VAL A 17 1.16 -5.40 -16.94
N ALA A 18 1.37 -6.57 -16.33
CA ALA A 18 0.30 -7.55 -16.09
C ALA A 18 -0.81 -6.96 -15.22
N THR A 19 -0.44 -6.17 -14.20
CA THR A 19 -1.38 -5.51 -13.31
C THR A 19 -2.17 -4.42 -14.04
N LEU A 20 -1.51 -3.52 -14.77
CA LEU A 20 -2.16 -2.46 -15.54
C LEU A 20 -3.16 -3.02 -16.56
N ARG A 21 -2.77 -4.05 -17.30
CA ARG A 21 -3.66 -4.74 -18.26
C ARG A 21 -4.87 -5.34 -17.55
N TRP A 22 -4.65 -6.10 -16.48
CA TRP A 22 -5.75 -6.70 -15.73
C TRP A 22 -6.71 -5.64 -15.18
N VAL A 23 -6.20 -4.56 -14.58
CA VAL A 23 -7.03 -3.50 -14.00
C VAL A 23 -7.84 -2.79 -15.07
N SER A 24 -7.22 -2.48 -16.21
CA SER A 24 -7.88 -1.86 -17.36
C SER A 24 -9.00 -2.73 -17.95
N GLU A 25 -8.87 -4.05 -17.90
CA GLU A 25 -9.83 -4.99 -18.50
C GLU A 25 -10.94 -5.42 -17.54
N ASN A 26 -10.68 -5.44 -16.24
CA ASN A 26 -11.57 -6.06 -15.24
C ASN A 26 -12.25 -5.07 -14.29
N THR A 27 -11.85 -3.79 -14.33
CA THR A 27 -12.35 -2.77 -13.39
C THR A 27 -12.68 -1.46 -14.10
N LYS A 28 -13.37 -0.57 -13.38
CA LYS A 28 -13.58 0.83 -13.80
C LYS A 28 -12.49 1.78 -13.28
N VAL A 29 -11.42 1.26 -12.68
CA VAL A 29 -10.33 2.08 -12.18
C VAL A 29 -9.59 2.68 -13.38
N PRO A 30 -9.50 4.00 -13.51
CA PRO A 30 -8.81 4.61 -14.63
C PRO A 30 -7.31 4.43 -14.45
N VAL A 31 -6.67 3.71 -15.37
CA VAL A 31 -5.24 3.44 -15.38
C VAL A 31 -4.65 3.69 -16.76
N PRO A 32 -3.34 3.99 -16.88
CA PRO A 32 -2.70 4.15 -18.18
C PRO A 32 -2.81 2.87 -19.03
N LYS A 33 -3.27 3.00 -20.28
CA LYS A 33 -3.19 1.91 -21.24
C LYS A 33 -1.73 1.62 -21.62
N VAL A 34 -1.30 0.37 -21.46
CA VAL A 34 0.04 -0.06 -21.90
C VAL A 34 0.04 -0.29 -23.42
N PHE A 35 0.92 0.41 -24.14
CA PHE A 35 1.12 0.25 -25.58
C PHE A 35 2.19 -0.78 -25.91
N SER A 36 3.33 -0.73 -25.22
CA SER A 36 4.45 -1.65 -25.38
C SER A 36 5.34 -1.60 -24.14
N PHE A 37 6.15 -2.62 -23.92
CA PHE A 37 7.16 -2.62 -22.87
C PHE A 37 8.34 -3.50 -23.29
N ASP A 38 9.47 -3.31 -22.63
CA ASP A 38 10.59 -4.23 -22.65
C ASP A 38 11.05 -4.42 -21.20
N ASP A 39 11.03 -5.66 -20.74
CA ASP A 39 11.43 -6.06 -19.39
C ASP A 39 12.85 -6.64 -19.35
N SER A 40 13.59 -6.53 -20.45
CA SER A 40 15.01 -6.81 -20.53
C SER A 40 15.84 -5.52 -20.46
N ASN A 41 17.09 -5.64 -20.02
CA ASN A 41 18.11 -4.60 -20.20
C ASN A 41 18.89 -4.77 -21.52
N ASP A 42 18.62 -5.85 -22.25
CA ASP A 42 19.22 -6.15 -23.55
C ASP A 42 18.45 -5.45 -24.67
N ASN A 43 18.49 -4.12 -24.67
CA ASN A 43 17.87 -3.25 -25.66
C ASN A 43 18.68 -1.96 -25.84
N GLU A 44 18.32 -1.13 -26.82
CA GLU A 44 19.06 0.10 -27.17
C GLU A 44 19.17 1.12 -26.01
N ILE A 45 18.25 1.08 -25.06
CA ILE A 45 18.22 1.98 -23.91
C ILE A 45 19.10 1.45 -22.78
N GLY A 46 19.35 0.13 -22.73
CA GLY A 46 20.09 -0.55 -21.65
C GLY A 46 19.31 -0.69 -20.35
N TYR A 47 18.01 -0.37 -20.37
CA TYR A 47 17.11 -0.40 -19.22
C TYR A 47 15.73 -0.91 -19.63
N GLU A 48 15.01 -1.46 -18.66
CA GLU A 48 13.59 -1.79 -18.80
C GLU A 48 12.75 -0.53 -18.99
N TRP A 49 11.68 -0.63 -19.76
CA TRP A 49 10.78 0.48 -20.01
C TRP A 49 9.35 0.05 -20.29
N ILE A 50 8.42 0.96 -20.02
CA ILE A 50 7.00 0.84 -20.38
C ILE A 50 6.58 2.08 -21.18
N LEU A 51 6.04 1.84 -22.37
CA LEU A 51 5.34 2.84 -23.17
C LEU A 51 3.84 2.72 -22.89
N MET A 52 3.26 3.76 -22.32
CA MET A 52 1.87 3.80 -21.89
C MET A 52 1.24 5.17 -22.16
N GLU A 53 -0.09 5.22 -22.09
CA GLU A 53 -0.90 6.41 -22.20
C GLU A 53 -0.48 7.51 -21.21
N LEU A 54 -0.44 8.75 -21.69
CA LEU A 54 -0.23 9.91 -20.82
C LEU A 54 -1.59 10.34 -20.26
N MET A 55 -1.79 10.13 -18.97
CA MET A 55 -3.03 10.49 -18.31
C MET A 55 -3.16 11.99 -18.10
N GLU A 56 -4.35 12.54 -18.40
CA GLU A 56 -4.66 13.94 -18.18
C GLU A 56 -4.94 14.27 -16.71
N GLY A 57 -4.84 15.56 -16.37
CA GLY A 57 -5.11 16.08 -15.04
C GLY A 57 -3.84 16.43 -14.26
N ALA A 58 -4.03 16.82 -13.00
CA ALA A 58 -2.94 17.13 -12.08
C ALA A 58 -3.02 16.20 -10.88
N SER A 59 -1.86 15.92 -10.26
CA SER A 59 -1.80 15.22 -8.99
C SER A 59 -2.77 15.85 -7.98
N ALA A 60 -3.56 15.01 -7.32
CA ALA A 60 -4.48 15.43 -6.28
C ALA A 60 -3.74 16.18 -5.19
N SER A 61 -2.47 15.86 -4.88
CA SER A 61 -1.70 16.57 -3.85
C SER A 61 -1.55 18.07 -4.15
N ARG A 62 -1.43 18.43 -5.44
CA ARG A 62 -1.28 19.83 -5.89
C ARG A 62 -2.58 20.61 -5.76
N ARG A 63 -3.73 19.93 -5.91
CA ARG A 63 -5.07 20.53 -5.89
C ARG A 63 -5.83 20.30 -4.58
N TRP A 64 -5.39 19.37 -3.74
CA TRP A 64 -6.14 18.89 -2.59
C TRP A 64 -6.53 20.02 -1.66
N ARG A 65 -5.60 20.95 -1.44
CA ARG A 65 -5.85 22.07 -0.55
C ARG A 65 -6.87 23.07 -1.11
N THR A 66 -6.97 23.22 -2.43
CA THR A 66 -7.96 24.09 -3.10
C THR A 66 -9.30 23.40 -3.34
N MET A 67 -9.36 22.06 -3.22
CA MET A 67 -10.61 21.32 -3.41
C MET A 67 -11.58 21.60 -2.25
N SER A 68 -12.85 21.79 -2.60
CA SER A 68 -13.93 21.90 -1.61
C SER A 68 -14.11 20.58 -0.86
N MET A 69 -14.79 20.62 0.29
CA MET A 69 -15.08 19.40 1.03
C MET A 69 -16.01 18.47 0.25
N GLU A 70 -16.93 19.01 -0.54
CA GLU A 70 -17.81 18.23 -1.43
C GLU A 70 -17.00 17.46 -2.47
N GLN A 71 -16.00 18.09 -3.08
CA GLN A 71 -15.10 17.45 -4.04
C GLN A 71 -14.25 16.36 -3.37
N LYS A 72 -13.70 16.62 -2.18
CA LYS A 72 -12.93 15.63 -1.41
C LYS A 72 -13.79 14.44 -0.99
N VAL A 73 -15.04 14.67 -0.61
CA VAL A 73 -16.01 13.63 -0.28
C VAL A 73 -16.33 12.78 -1.52
N ALA A 74 -16.58 13.40 -2.67
CA ALA A 74 -16.83 12.69 -3.92
C ALA A 74 -15.63 11.82 -4.34
N LEU A 75 -14.41 12.38 -4.31
CA LEU A 75 -13.17 11.65 -4.56
C LEU A 75 -13.02 10.46 -3.60
N THR A 76 -13.24 10.69 -2.30
CA THR A 76 -13.10 9.64 -1.28
C THR A 76 -14.09 8.49 -1.48
N LYS A 77 -15.34 8.80 -1.83
CA LYS A 77 -16.35 7.79 -2.17
C LYS A 77 -15.97 7.00 -3.42
N GLN A 78 -15.39 7.66 -4.43
CA GLN A 78 -14.94 7.02 -5.65
C GLN A 78 -13.75 6.06 -5.38
N ILE A 79 -12.79 6.45 -4.54
CA ILE A 79 -11.69 5.56 -4.13
C ILE A 79 -12.22 4.34 -3.36
N ALA A 80 -13.21 4.50 -2.48
CA ALA A 80 -13.86 3.38 -1.80
C ALA A 80 -14.51 2.41 -2.80
N ALA A 81 -15.16 2.93 -3.86
CA ALA A 81 -15.72 2.10 -4.91
C ALA A 81 -14.64 1.35 -5.69
N TYR A 82 -13.54 2.00 -6.05
CA TYR A 82 -12.39 1.35 -6.69
C TYR A 82 -11.77 0.25 -5.84
N GLN A 83 -11.69 0.43 -4.53
CA GLN A 83 -11.20 -0.61 -3.60
C GLN A 83 -12.10 -1.85 -3.61
N VAL A 84 -13.43 -1.68 -3.66
CA VAL A 84 -14.36 -2.80 -3.80
C VAL A 84 -14.23 -3.47 -5.18
N GLU A 85 -13.99 -2.70 -6.24
CA GLU A 85 -13.77 -3.29 -7.56
C GLU A 85 -12.48 -4.11 -7.64
N LEU A 86 -11.39 -3.61 -7.05
CA LEU A 86 -10.09 -4.28 -7.02
C LEU A 86 -10.08 -5.51 -6.09
N SER A 87 -10.94 -5.53 -5.07
CA SER A 87 -11.09 -6.72 -4.20
C SER A 87 -11.75 -7.89 -4.94
N GLY A 88 -12.42 -7.64 -6.07
CA GLY A 88 -13.17 -8.64 -6.83
C GLY A 88 -14.45 -9.12 -6.16
N VAL A 89 -14.80 -8.58 -4.99
CA VAL A 89 -16.01 -8.97 -4.24
C VAL A 89 -17.25 -8.69 -5.09
N GLY A 90 -18.14 -9.69 -5.19
CA GLY A 90 -19.35 -9.60 -6.01
C GLY A 90 -19.14 -9.83 -7.51
N LYS A 91 -17.89 -10.08 -7.98
CA LYS A 91 -17.57 -10.39 -9.39
C LYS A 91 -16.96 -11.79 -9.51
N LEU A 92 -17.74 -12.75 -10.00
CA LEU A 92 -17.25 -14.11 -10.26
C LEU A 92 -16.13 -14.06 -11.33
N GLY A 93 -14.91 -14.44 -10.95
CA GLY A 93 -13.73 -14.44 -11.85
C GLY A 93 -12.71 -13.31 -11.63
N SER A 94 -13.05 -12.27 -10.85
CA SER A 94 -12.09 -11.20 -10.47
C SER A 94 -11.37 -11.47 -9.14
N ILE A 95 -11.73 -12.56 -8.46
CA ILE A 95 -11.14 -12.99 -7.20
C ILE A 95 -9.98 -13.95 -7.47
N PHE A 96 -8.88 -13.73 -6.76
CA PHE A 96 -7.73 -14.63 -6.78
C PHE A 96 -7.72 -15.57 -5.57
N ARG A 97 -6.91 -16.62 -5.65
CA ARG A 97 -6.78 -17.67 -4.63
C ARG A 97 -5.33 -17.87 -4.18
N SER A 98 -4.56 -16.79 -4.23
CA SER A 98 -3.15 -16.79 -3.81
C SER A 98 -2.63 -15.38 -3.63
N ILE A 99 -1.67 -15.24 -2.72
CA ILE A 99 -1.00 -13.99 -2.40
C ILE A 99 0.24 -13.88 -3.28
N GLY A 100 0.31 -12.84 -4.10
CA GLY A 100 1.41 -12.66 -5.04
C GLY A 100 1.17 -11.51 -6.00
N THR A 101 2.21 -11.11 -6.72
CA THR A 101 2.10 -10.07 -7.74
C THR A 101 1.65 -10.70 -9.05
N LEU A 102 0.80 -9.99 -9.81
CA LEU A 102 0.24 -10.56 -11.03
C LEU A 102 1.33 -10.80 -12.07
N SER A 103 1.21 -11.93 -12.75
CA SER A 103 2.07 -12.35 -13.86
C SER A 103 1.23 -12.94 -14.97
N THR A 104 1.69 -12.80 -16.21
CA THR A 104 1.09 -13.49 -17.36
C THR A 104 1.73 -14.87 -17.49
N ILE A 105 0.89 -15.90 -17.58
CA ILE A 105 1.30 -17.25 -17.93
C ILE A 105 0.71 -17.63 -19.28
N GLU A 106 1.53 -18.20 -20.15
CA GLU A 106 1.09 -18.80 -21.40
C GLU A 106 0.36 -20.11 -21.09
N VAL A 107 -0.96 -20.15 -21.33
CA VAL A 107 -1.71 -21.40 -21.23
C VAL A 107 -1.69 -22.06 -22.59
N ARG A 108 -0.82 -23.06 -22.76
CA ARG A 108 -0.84 -23.95 -23.93
C ARG A 108 -2.20 -24.64 -24.00
N GLN A 109 -3.10 -24.14 -24.83
CA GLN A 109 -4.34 -24.84 -25.15
C GLN A 109 -4.05 -25.96 -26.14
N LYS A 110 -4.74 -27.10 -26.01
CA LYS A 110 -4.67 -28.18 -27.00
C LYS A 110 -5.16 -27.64 -28.36
N LYS A 111 -4.27 -27.67 -29.36
CA LYS A 111 -4.44 -27.41 -30.82
C LYS A 111 -5.78 -26.75 -31.23
N GLY A 112 -5.73 -25.48 -31.63
CA GLY A 112 -6.70 -24.88 -32.56
C GLY A 112 -7.29 -23.52 -32.17
N VAL A 113 -7.07 -23.07 -30.94
CA VAL A 113 -7.43 -21.73 -30.46
C VAL A 113 -6.13 -21.10 -29.96
N GLY A 114 -5.85 -19.86 -30.36
CA GLY A 114 -4.60 -19.16 -30.03
C GLY A 114 -4.27 -19.21 -28.53
N ASP A 115 -2.97 -19.10 -28.21
CA ASP A 115 -2.52 -19.08 -26.81
C ASP A 115 -3.25 -17.96 -26.05
N ALA A 116 -4.04 -18.32 -25.04
CA ALA A 116 -4.68 -17.36 -24.17
C ALA A 116 -3.72 -17.05 -23.01
N GLU A 117 -3.29 -15.80 -22.91
CA GLU A 117 -2.56 -15.32 -21.73
C GLU A 117 -3.53 -15.31 -20.55
N LYS A 118 -3.17 -16.03 -19.48
CA LYS A 118 -3.92 -15.98 -18.21
C LYS A 118 -3.12 -15.15 -17.22
N VAL A 119 -3.77 -14.18 -16.60
CA VAL A 119 -3.17 -13.39 -15.52
C VAL A 119 -3.45 -14.08 -14.19
N VAL A 120 -2.38 -14.41 -13.44
CA VAL A 120 -2.48 -15.05 -12.12
C VAL A 120 -1.46 -14.46 -11.15
N PRO A 121 -1.71 -14.46 -9.83
CA PRO A 121 -0.69 -14.14 -8.86
C PRO A 121 0.45 -15.16 -8.93
N GLY A 122 1.67 -14.65 -9.11
CA GLY A 122 2.91 -15.40 -9.10
C GLY A 122 3.76 -15.03 -7.88
N LEU A 123 5.05 -14.80 -8.12
CA LEU A 123 5.97 -14.37 -7.06
C LEU A 123 5.51 -13.02 -6.48
N LEU A 124 5.71 -12.82 -5.19
CA LEU A 124 5.46 -11.57 -4.51
C LEU A 124 6.64 -10.61 -4.72
N VAL A 125 6.45 -9.67 -5.65
CA VAL A 125 7.36 -8.57 -5.94
C VAL A 125 7.07 -7.44 -4.95
N SER A 126 7.80 -7.46 -3.83
CA SER A 126 7.71 -6.46 -2.76
C SER A 126 9.10 -6.05 -2.29
N ASN A 127 9.26 -4.78 -1.90
CA ASN A 127 10.54 -4.25 -1.38
C ASN A 127 11.09 -5.13 -0.25
N ASN A 128 10.22 -5.65 0.63
CA ASN A 128 10.63 -6.54 1.72
C ASN A 128 11.37 -7.79 1.22
N PHE A 129 11.05 -8.29 0.02
CA PHE A 129 11.62 -9.50 -0.54
C PHE A 129 12.88 -9.26 -1.39
N PHE A 130 12.96 -8.15 -2.14
CA PHE A 130 14.06 -7.94 -3.09
C PHE A 130 15.07 -6.86 -2.70
N MET A 131 14.82 -6.07 -1.64
CA MET A 131 15.72 -4.98 -1.28
C MET A 131 17.00 -5.51 -0.62
N GLY A 132 18.15 -5.01 -1.08
CA GLY A 132 19.46 -5.38 -0.54
C GLY A 132 19.75 -6.88 -0.63
N HIS A 133 20.28 -7.46 0.45
CA HIS A 133 20.63 -8.88 0.50
C HIS A 133 19.42 -9.81 0.52
N HIS A 134 18.19 -9.29 0.73
CA HIS A 134 17.00 -10.12 0.83
C HIS A 134 16.75 -10.93 -0.42
N LEU A 135 17.15 -10.43 -1.60
CA LEU A 135 16.99 -11.12 -2.87
C LEU A 135 17.74 -12.45 -2.96
N HIS A 136 18.81 -12.62 -2.18
CA HIS A 136 19.69 -13.79 -2.22
C HIS A 136 19.36 -14.83 -1.14
N TYR A 137 18.42 -14.55 -0.24
CA TYR A 137 17.98 -15.53 0.74
C TYR A 137 17.14 -16.63 0.09
N ASP A 138 17.47 -17.87 0.45
CA ASP A 138 16.74 -19.07 0.04
C ASP A 138 15.46 -19.19 0.87
N ILE A 139 14.42 -18.53 0.37
CA ILE A 139 13.10 -18.48 1.00
C ILE A 139 12.01 -18.52 -0.06
N ALA A 140 10.85 -19.09 0.31
CA ALA A 140 9.66 -19.01 -0.52
C ALA A 140 9.28 -17.54 -0.80
N ARG A 141 9.03 -17.21 -2.06
CA ARG A 141 8.67 -15.85 -2.54
C ARG A 141 7.25 -15.79 -3.09
N GLY A 142 6.44 -16.81 -2.83
CA GLY A 142 5.09 -16.96 -3.36
C GLY A 142 5.03 -17.60 -4.76
N PRO A 143 3.81 -17.73 -5.33
CA PRO A 143 2.55 -17.29 -4.72
C PRO A 143 2.26 -18.06 -3.43
N PHE A 144 1.84 -17.36 -2.37
CA PHE A 144 1.49 -17.99 -1.09
C PHE A 144 0.02 -18.35 -1.07
N CYS A 145 -0.34 -19.46 -0.41
CA CYS A 145 -1.72 -19.90 -0.29
C CYS A 145 -2.46 -19.23 0.87
N SER A 146 -1.73 -18.67 1.85
CA SER A 146 -2.30 -18.14 3.08
C SER A 146 -1.48 -17.01 3.67
N SER A 147 -2.13 -16.15 4.45
CA SER A 147 -1.46 -15.12 5.28
C SER A 147 -0.44 -15.71 6.24
N HIS A 148 -0.68 -16.93 6.75
CA HIS A 148 0.28 -17.64 7.59
C HIS A 148 1.62 -17.80 6.85
N ASP A 149 1.60 -18.38 5.65
CA ASP A 149 2.83 -18.67 4.90
C ASP A 149 3.53 -17.40 4.43
N TRP A 150 2.76 -16.40 3.97
CA TRP A 150 3.29 -15.11 3.54
C TRP A 150 4.00 -14.38 4.69
N LEU A 151 3.35 -14.24 5.84
CA LEU A 151 3.91 -13.49 6.97
C LEU A 151 5.05 -14.25 7.67
N SER A 152 4.99 -15.58 7.70
CA SER A 152 6.14 -16.40 8.11
C SER A 152 7.35 -16.18 7.19
N ALA A 153 7.14 -16.07 5.87
CA ALA A 153 8.23 -15.77 4.95
C ALA A 153 8.85 -14.38 5.20
N GLU A 154 8.03 -13.34 5.39
CA GLU A 154 8.54 -12.00 5.73
C GLU A 154 9.35 -11.98 7.03
N LEU A 155 8.86 -12.65 8.08
CA LEU A 155 9.58 -12.75 9.35
C LEU A 155 10.89 -13.52 9.22
N ASN A 156 10.91 -14.60 8.44
CA ASN A 156 12.13 -15.37 8.20
C ASN A 156 13.18 -14.56 7.43
N ILE A 157 12.79 -13.66 6.52
CA ILE A 157 13.73 -12.70 5.90
C ILE A 157 14.38 -11.82 6.96
N ILE A 158 13.60 -11.26 7.88
CA ILE A 158 14.13 -10.43 8.98
C ILE A 158 15.09 -11.24 9.84
N LEU A 159 14.74 -12.48 10.19
CA LEU A 159 15.59 -13.38 10.97
C LEU A 159 16.91 -13.68 10.28
N MET A 160 16.88 -14.06 9.00
CA MET A 160 18.09 -14.32 8.21
C MET A 160 18.95 -13.06 8.07
N HIS A 161 18.31 -11.91 7.81
CA HIS A 161 19.00 -10.64 7.66
C HIS A 161 19.76 -10.26 8.92
N LYS A 162 19.09 -10.25 10.08
CA LYS A 162 19.72 -9.85 11.35
C LYS A 162 20.72 -10.87 11.87
N THR A 163 20.52 -12.16 11.61
CA THR A 163 21.55 -13.18 11.89
C THR A 163 22.83 -12.89 11.09
N ALA A 164 22.69 -12.59 9.79
CA ALA A 164 23.84 -12.26 8.95
C ALA A 164 24.52 -10.93 9.33
N VAL A 165 23.80 -9.98 9.93
CA VAL A 165 24.38 -8.77 10.52
C VAL A 165 25.20 -9.13 11.76
N LEU A 166 24.64 -9.91 12.70
CA LEU A 166 25.36 -10.35 13.90
C LEU A 166 26.64 -11.12 13.60
N ASP A 167 26.62 -11.98 12.59
CA ASP A 167 27.79 -12.77 12.20
C ASP A 167 28.95 -11.92 11.64
N LYS A 168 28.67 -10.68 11.21
CA LYS A 168 29.63 -9.82 10.49
C LYS A 168 30.00 -8.55 11.24
N THR A 169 29.13 -8.03 12.09
CA THR A 169 29.37 -6.74 12.74
C THR A 169 30.28 -6.89 13.95
N GLU A 170 31.23 -5.96 14.08
CA GLU A 170 32.04 -5.77 15.28
C GLU A 170 31.49 -4.65 16.17
N ASP A 171 30.58 -3.84 15.65
CA ASP A 171 29.97 -2.70 16.34
C ASP A 171 28.95 -3.18 17.37
N GLU A 172 29.11 -2.76 18.62
CA GLU A 172 28.26 -3.23 19.73
C GLU A 172 26.82 -2.68 19.64
N ASP A 173 26.62 -1.47 19.10
CA ASP A 173 25.29 -0.90 18.93
C ASP A 173 24.52 -1.69 17.85
N ASP A 174 25.17 -2.01 16.72
CA ASP A 174 24.60 -2.86 15.68
C ASP A 174 24.24 -4.25 16.20
N LYS A 175 25.06 -4.82 17.12
CA LYS A 175 24.76 -6.11 17.76
C LYS A 175 23.52 -6.02 18.64
N GLU A 176 23.46 -5.03 19.54
CA GLU A 176 22.31 -4.85 20.43
C GLU A 176 21.01 -4.67 19.63
N ASP A 177 21.06 -3.87 18.57
CA ASP A 177 19.92 -3.64 17.67
C ASP A 177 19.50 -4.93 16.97
N ALA A 178 20.45 -5.68 16.39
CA ALA A 178 20.14 -6.92 15.70
C ALA A 178 19.58 -8.00 16.65
N GLU A 179 20.13 -8.15 17.86
CA GLU A 179 19.59 -9.04 18.90
C GLU A 179 18.17 -8.64 19.31
N THR A 180 17.93 -7.34 19.49
CA THR A 180 16.62 -6.80 19.82
C THR A 180 15.59 -7.13 18.74
N VAL A 181 15.95 -6.96 17.46
CA VAL A 181 15.07 -7.28 16.33
C VAL A 181 14.84 -8.78 16.23
N LEU A 182 15.88 -9.62 16.39
CA LEU A 182 15.76 -11.07 16.36
C LEU A 182 14.81 -11.59 17.45
N LEU A 183 14.91 -11.07 18.67
CA LEU A 183 14.03 -11.44 19.76
C LEU A 183 12.56 -11.15 19.40
N VAL A 184 12.28 -9.96 18.86
CA VAL A 184 10.92 -9.55 18.49
C VAL A 184 10.42 -10.35 17.28
N ALA A 185 11.24 -10.56 16.27
CA ALA A 185 10.88 -11.34 15.08
C ALA A 185 10.56 -12.80 15.42
N ARG A 186 11.36 -13.46 16.27
CA ARG A 186 11.07 -14.83 16.76
C ARG A 186 9.75 -14.89 17.53
N LYS A 187 9.49 -13.86 18.34
CA LYS A 187 8.25 -13.74 19.10
C LYS A 187 7.05 -13.60 18.18
N LEU A 188 7.10 -12.67 17.22
CA LEU A 188 6.06 -12.50 16.20
C LEU A 188 5.84 -13.79 15.41
N LEU A 189 6.92 -14.49 15.02
CA LEU A 189 6.83 -15.77 14.32
C LEU A 189 6.07 -16.82 15.13
N SER A 190 6.30 -16.90 16.44
CA SER A 190 5.57 -17.82 17.33
C SER A 190 4.08 -17.47 17.50
N LEU A 191 3.70 -16.22 17.23
CA LEU A 191 2.32 -15.74 17.26
C LEU A 191 1.59 -15.92 15.91
N VAL A 192 2.29 -16.17 14.79
CA VAL A 192 1.67 -16.35 13.47
C VAL A 192 0.54 -17.40 13.52
N PRO A 193 0.73 -18.63 14.03
CA PRO A 193 -0.34 -19.65 14.02
C PRO A 193 -1.55 -19.29 14.88
N LYS A 194 -1.41 -18.34 15.82
CA LYS A 194 -2.51 -17.88 16.66
C LYS A 194 -3.36 -16.82 15.95
N VAL A 195 -2.72 -15.90 15.23
CA VAL A 195 -3.41 -14.81 14.51
C VAL A 195 -3.90 -15.28 13.14
N PHE A 196 -3.11 -16.13 12.49
CA PHE A 196 -3.36 -16.73 11.20
C PHE A 196 -3.19 -18.24 11.32
N PRO A 197 -4.22 -18.98 11.77
CA PRO A 197 -4.17 -20.43 11.80
C PRO A 197 -3.81 -21.01 10.43
N PRO A 198 -3.06 -22.13 10.37
CA PRO A 198 -2.75 -22.77 9.11
C PRO A 198 -4.03 -23.09 8.32
N HIS A 199 -4.10 -22.62 7.08
CA HIS A 199 -5.21 -22.96 6.18
C HIS A 199 -4.96 -24.36 5.59
N VAL A 200 -5.77 -25.34 5.99
CA VAL A 200 -5.56 -26.76 5.62
C VAL A 200 -6.30 -27.16 4.33
N ASP A 201 -7.43 -26.52 4.02
CA ASP A 201 -8.36 -27.05 3.00
C ASP A 201 -8.47 -26.21 1.72
N GLU A 202 -8.52 -24.87 1.83
CA GLU A 202 -8.66 -23.98 0.67
C GLU A 202 -7.73 -22.75 0.77
N PRO A 203 -7.14 -22.31 -0.36
CA PRO A 203 -6.36 -21.07 -0.39
C PRO A 203 -7.20 -19.84 -0.03
N GLU A 204 -6.56 -18.89 0.62
CA GLU A 204 -7.18 -17.64 1.04
C GLU A 204 -7.68 -16.82 -0.17
N THR A 205 -8.84 -16.20 0.01
CA THR A 205 -9.41 -15.29 -0.98
C THR A 205 -8.61 -13.98 -1.00
N THR A 206 -8.18 -13.58 -2.19
CA THR A 206 -7.32 -12.40 -2.37
C THR A 206 -7.84 -11.49 -3.49
N GLY A 207 -7.58 -10.19 -3.36
CA GLY A 207 -7.87 -9.17 -4.37
C GLY A 207 -6.69 -8.22 -4.55
N LEU A 208 -6.67 -7.43 -5.62
CA LEU A 208 -5.59 -6.50 -5.91
C LEU A 208 -5.56 -5.34 -4.91
N TYR A 209 -4.50 -5.22 -4.13
CA TYR A 209 -4.37 -4.17 -3.11
C TYR A 209 -3.31 -3.14 -3.49
N HIS A 210 -3.77 -1.92 -3.79
CA HIS A 210 -2.88 -0.81 -4.09
C HIS A 210 -2.32 -0.21 -2.79
N HIS A 211 -1.10 -0.64 -2.42
CA HIS A 211 -0.47 -0.30 -1.16
C HIS A 211 -0.04 1.18 -1.03
N ASP A 212 0.13 1.89 -2.15
CA ASP A 212 0.64 3.28 -2.18
C ASP A 212 -0.37 4.33 -2.68
N LEU A 213 -1.63 4.27 -2.24
CA LEU A 213 -2.66 5.27 -2.58
C LEU A 213 -2.49 6.58 -1.78
N HIS A 214 -1.44 7.34 -2.07
CA HIS A 214 -1.29 8.73 -1.61
C HIS A 214 -1.69 9.73 -2.70
N LEU A 215 -1.85 11.00 -2.32
CA LEU A 215 -2.38 12.03 -3.22
C LEU A 215 -1.53 12.33 -4.46
N ASN A 216 -0.26 11.90 -4.56
CA ASN A 216 0.51 12.08 -5.80
C ASN A 216 0.17 11.02 -6.86
N ASN A 217 -0.30 9.85 -6.41
CA ASN A 217 -0.63 8.72 -7.27
C ASN A 217 -2.11 8.75 -7.70
N ILE A 218 -2.80 9.86 -7.45
CA ILE A 218 -4.18 10.10 -7.87
C ILE A 218 -4.16 11.35 -8.73
N LEU A 219 -4.56 11.25 -10.00
CA LEU A 219 -4.76 12.42 -10.86
C LEU A 219 -6.21 12.87 -10.80
N VAL A 220 -6.42 14.19 -10.83
CA VAL A 220 -7.73 14.82 -10.87
C VAL A 220 -7.81 15.91 -11.93
N ASN A 221 -9.00 16.07 -12.52
CA ASN A 221 -9.31 17.19 -13.41
C ASN A 221 -9.64 18.47 -12.62
N GLU A 222 -10.06 19.53 -13.31
CA GLU A 222 -10.37 20.84 -12.70
C GLU A 222 -11.59 20.80 -11.76
N ASN A 223 -12.48 19.85 -11.98
CA ASN A 223 -13.67 19.62 -11.16
C ASN A 223 -13.37 18.77 -9.91
N GLY A 224 -12.13 18.28 -9.75
CA GLY A 224 -11.75 17.38 -8.65
C GLY A 224 -12.13 15.92 -8.88
N GLU A 225 -12.52 15.55 -10.10
CA GLU A 225 -12.89 14.18 -10.48
C GLU A 225 -11.62 13.38 -10.82
N ILE A 226 -11.58 12.11 -10.40
CA ILE A 226 -10.41 11.24 -10.62
C ILE A 226 -10.28 10.91 -12.11
N THR A 227 -9.13 11.22 -12.69
CA THR A 227 -8.78 10.90 -14.08
C THR A 227 -7.86 9.71 -14.20
N ALA A 228 -7.05 9.41 -13.16
CA ALA A 228 -6.17 8.24 -13.15
C ALA A 228 -5.74 7.85 -11.73
N ILE A 229 -5.49 6.55 -11.54
CA ILE A 229 -4.69 6.00 -10.45
C ILE A 229 -3.36 5.53 -11.04
N LEU A 230 -2.25 6.02 -10.46
CA LEU A 230 -0.90 5.80 -10.94
C LEU A 230 -0.10 4.92 -9.98
N ASP A 231 1.09 4.52 -10.43
CA ASP A 231 2.09 3.78 -9.66
C ASP A 231 1.63 2.38 -9.21
N TRP A 232 1.50 1.51 -10.21
CA TRP A 232 1.09 0.11 -10.03
C TRP A 232 2.28 -0.83 -9.82
N GLU A 233 3.48 -0.29 -9.57
CA GLU A 233 4.65 -1.09 -9.22
C GLU A 233 4.39 -1.88 -7.92
N CYS A 234 4.82 -3.14 -7.89
CA CYS A 234 4.74 -4.00 -6.70
C CYS A 234 3.31 -4.20 -6.14
N VAL A 235 2.27 -3.82 -6.87
CA VAL A 235 0.87 -4.05 -6.48
C VAL A 235 0.55 -5.53 -6.61
N SER A 236 -0.01 -6.11 -5.56
CA SER A 236 -0.17 -7.56 -5.44
C SER A 236 -1.59 -7.96 -5.07
N ALA A 237 -1.98 -9.18 -5.43
CA ALA A 237 -3.17 -9.81 -4.88
C ALA A 237 -2.88 -10.14 -3.41
N LEU A 238 -3.63 -9.52 -2.50
CA LEU A 238 -3.47 -9.68 -1.06
C LEU A 238 -4.79 -10.14 -0.41
N PRO A 239 -4.73 -10.73 0.78
CA PRO A 239 -5.92 -11.15 1.53
C PRO A 239 -6.92 -10.02 1.76
N LEU A 240 -8.22 -10.37 1.79
CA LEU A 240 -9.28 -9.38 1.95
C LEU A 240 -9.21 -8.56 3.26
N TRP A 241 -8.58 -9.09 4.30
CA TRP A 241 -8.36 -8.33 5.54
C TRP A 241 -7.44 -7.11 5.34
N MET A 242 -6.58 -7.08 4.32
CA MET A 242 -5.76 -5.91 3.98
C MET A 242 -6.58 -4.72 3.49
N PHE A 243 -7.77 -4.97 2.91
CA PHE A 243 -8.70 -3.93 2.44
C PHE A 243 -9.42 -3.21 3.59
N THR A 244 -9.13 -3.56 4.84
CA THR A 244 -9.62 -2.84 6.02
C THR A 244 -8.71 -1.68 6.42
N LYS A 245 -7.49 -1.60 5.87
CA LYS A 245 -6.63 -0.42 6.02
C LYS A 245 -7.22 0.75 5.24
N VAL A 246 -7.12 1.94 5.83
CA VAL A 246 -7.41 3.18 5.11
C VAL A 246 -6.30 3.48 4.09
N PRO A 247 -6.63 4.04 2.90
CA PRO A 247 -5.64 4.51 1.94
C PRO A 247 -4.69 5.55 2.55
N LYS A 248 -3.44 5.64 2.05
CA LYS A 248 -2.41 6.54 2.62
C LYS A 248 -2.82 8.01 2.67
N PHE A 249 -3.62 8.51 1.72
CA PHE A 249 -4.10 9.89 1.79
C PHE A 249 -5.09 10.17 2.95
N LEU A 250 -5.63 9.11 3.56
CA LEU A 250 -6.47 9.14 4.75
C LEU A 250 -5.73 8.61 6.00
N ASP A 251 -4.44 8.30 5.92
CA ASP A 251 -3.64 7.86 7.05
C ASP A 251 -2.94 9.07 7.69
N GLY A 252 -3.21 9.32 8.97
CA GLY A 252 -2.81 10.58 9.62
C GLY A 252 -3.43 10.79 11.01
N PRO A 253 -3.24 11.96 11.64
CA PRO A 253 -3.83 12.24 12.95
C PRO A 253 -5.37 12.27 12.92
N VAL A 254 -5.99 12.04 14.08
CA VAL A 254 -7.44 12.15 14.27
C VAL A 254 -7.75 13.46 14.99
N ARG A 255 -8.74 14.20 14.48
CA ARG A 255 -9.29 15.39 15.12
C ARG A 255 -10.80 15.43 14.89
N GLU A 256 -11.55 15.19 15.95
CA GLU A 256 -13.01 15.16 15.91
C GLU A 256 -13.64 16.54 15.90
N GLU A 257 -13.03 17.49 16.62
CA GLU A 257 -13.55 18.85 16.75
C GLU A 257 -12.99 19.77 15.66
N LYS A 258 -13.90 20.47 14.98
CA LYS A 258 -13.55 21.46 13.97
C LYS A 258 -12.74 22.59 14.65
N PRO A 259 -11.54 22.93 14.16
CA PRO A 259 -10.77 24.01 14.75
C PRO A 259 -11.50 25.35 14.61
N GLN A 260 -11.72 26.02 15.74
CA GLN A 260 -12.31 27.35 15.79
C GLN A 260 -11.27 28.38 15.40
N ARG A 261 -11.47 29.06 14.27
CA ARG A 261 -10.52 30.00 13.66
C ARG A 261 -10.03 31.06 14.65
N ASP A 262 -10.92 31.58 15.50
CA ASP A 262 -10.65 32.70 16.41
C ASP A 262 -9.73 32.32 17.58
N MET A 263 -9.51 31.02 17.80
CA MET A 263 -8.59 30.50 18.83
C MET A 263 -7.14 30.44 18.37
N TYR A 264 -6.86 30.79 17.11
CA TYR A 264 -5.52 30.73 16.52
C TYR A 264 -4.95 32.13 16.34
N ALA A 265 -3.65 32.25 16.57
CA ALA A 265 -2.92 33.49 16.32
C ALA A 265 -2.93 33.84 14.83
N ASP A 266 -2.95 35.13 14.55
CA ASP A 266 -2.74 35.63 13.21
C ASP A 266 -1.30 35.37 12.76
N GLU A 267 -1.08 35.33 11.46
CA GLU A 267 0.28 35.25 10.93
C GLU A 267 1.14 36.43 11.38
N THR A 268 2.40 36.13 11.68
CA THR A 268 3.40 37.16 11.89
C THR A 268 3.72 37.88 10.56
N PRO A 269 4.21 39.13 10.59
CA PRO A 269 4.65 39.84 9.39
C PRO A 269 5.69 39.06 8.57
N LYS A 270 6.51 38.23 9.24
CA LYS A 270 7.50 37.35 8.60
C LYS A 270 6.83 36.21 7.84
N GLU A 271 5.85 35.55 8.44
CA GLU A 271 5.05 34.50 7.79
C GLU A 271 4.28 35.06 6.60
N SER A 272 3.59 36.20 6.78
CA SER A 272 2.88 36.85 5.68
C SER A 272 3.80 37.31 4.55
N ALA A 273 5.02 37.75 4.85
CA ALA A 273 6.01 38.09 3.82
C ALA A 273 6.51 36.85 3.05
N VAL A 274 6.72 35.72 3.74
CA VAL A 274 7.05 34.43 3.11
C VAL A 274 5.88 33.94 2.26
N ALA A 275 4.66 34.07 2.76
CA ALA A 275 3.44 33.71 2.07
C ALA A 275 3.26 34.57 0.80
N ALA A 276 3.42 35.90 0.90
CA ALA A 276 3.38 36.82 -0.23
C ALA A 276 4.39 36.48 -1.35
N ARG A 277 5.61 36.06 -1.00
CA ARG A 277 6.63 35.61 -1.98
C ARG A 277 6.22 34.32 -2.71
N ARG A 278 5.36 33.52 -2.10
CA ARG A 278 4.84 32.27 -2.67
C ARG A 278 3.48 32.45 -3.34
N ARG A 279 2.84 33.63 -3.22
CA ARG A 279 1.47 33.92 -3.68
C ARG A 279 1.21 33.62 -5.15
N ASN A 280 2.23 33.75 -6.00
CA ASN A 280 2.15 33.46 -7.43
C ASN A 280 2.60 32.03 -7.82
N LYS A 281 2.94 31.16 -6.86
CA LYS A 281 3.30 29.78 -7.15
C LYS A 281 2.05 28.92 -7.34
N PRO A 282 2.01 28.01 -8.33
CA PRO A 282 0.92 27.05 -8.47
C PRO A 282 0.76 26.23 -7.18
N GLY A 283 -0.47 26.17 -6.64
CA GLY A 283 -0.77 25.47 -5.38
C GLY A 283 -0.50 26.29 -4.11
N TYR A 284 -0.16 27.58 -4.22
CA TYR A 284 -0.19 28.50 -3.08
C TYR A 284 -1.63 28.74 -2.65
N LEU A 285 -1.85 28.69 -1.34
CA LEU A 285 -3.09 29.07 -0.71
C LEU A 285 -2.83 30.12 0.33
N ASP A 286 -3.75 31.07 0.39
CA ASP A 286 -3.75 32.06 1.44
C ASP A 286 -3.93 31.34 2.78
N SER A 287 -3.11 31.75 3.74
CA SER A 287 -3.22 31.35 5.13
C SER A 287 -4.48 31.94 5.80
N ASP A 288 -5.38 32.59 5.05
CA ASP A 288 -6.61 33.20 5.57
C ASP A 288 -6.33 34.07 6.81
N GLY A 289 -5.11 34.63 6.87
CA GLY A 289 -4.56 35.42 7.96
C GLY A 289 -4.19 34.68 9.25
N LYS A 290 -4.25 33.34 9.30
CA LYS A 290 -3.92 32.54 10.50
C LYS A 290 -2.61 31.78 10.37
N ASN A 291 -1.97 31.53 11.50
CA ASN A 291 -0.74 30.75 11.56
C ASN A 291 -0.92 29.31 11.00
N GLU A 292 0.20 28.66 10.70
CA GLU A 292 0.22 27.32 10.09
C GLU A 292 -0.52 26.25 10.91
N LEU A 293 -0.57 26.42 12.24
CA LEU A 293 -1.22 25.46 13.14
C LEU A 293 -2.74 25.34 12.90
N TYR A 294 -3.42 26.45 12.59
CA TYR A 294 -4.84 26.42 12.21
C TYR A 294 -5.08 25.50 11.01
N TYR A 295 -4.19 25.56 10.02
CA TYR A 295 -4.27 24.77 8.81
C TYR A 295 -4.04 23.30 9.06
N ILE A 296 -2.99 22.96 9.82
CA ILE A 296 -2.69 21.58 10.19
C ILE A 296 -3.93 20.96 10.84
N HIS A 297 -4.49 21.62 11.84
CA HIS A 297 -5.68 21.15 12.53
C HIS A 297 -6.92 21.10 11.62
N ARG A 298 -7.07 22.04 10.67
CA ARG A 298 -8.18 21.99 9.71
C ARG A 298 -8.05 20.76 8.81
N MET A 299 -6.86 20.48 8.30
CA MET A 299 -6.60 19.32 7.46
C MET A 299 -6.80 18.00 8.22
N GLU A 300 -6.35 17.91 9.47
CA GLU A 300 -6.59 16.74 10.34
C GLU A 300 -8.08 16.49 10.57
N TYR A 301 -8.85 17.56 10.80
CA TYR A 301 -10.29 17.48 10.95
C TYR A 301 -10.96 17.00 9.65
N GLU A 302 -10.63 17.61 8.51
CA GLU A 302 -11.16 17.20 7.21
C GLU A 302 -10.87 15.72 6.92
N LEU A 303 -9.61 15.31 7.11
CA LEU A 303 -9.16 13.94 6.92
C LEU A 303 -9.92 12.96 7.84
N THR A 304 -10.18 13.35 9.10
CA THR A 304 -11.01 12.57 10.03
C THR A 304 -12.45 12.40 9.50
N GLN A 305 -13.06 13.44 8.94
CA GLN A 305 -14.39 13.32 8.34
C GLN A 305 -14.37 12.44 7.08
N LEU A 306 -13.33 12.55 6.25
CA LEU A 306 -13.20 11.75 5.03
C LEU A 306 -13.02 10.25 5.33
N ARG A 307 -12.34 9.88 6.42
CA ARG A 307 -12.31 8.48 6.88
C ARG A 307 -13.71 7.92 7.15
N LYS A 308 -14.55 8.69 7.87
CA LYS A 308 -15.93 8.28 8.15
C LYS A 308 -16.71 8.07 6.86
N VAL A 309 -16.52 8.95 5.88
CA VAL A 309 -17.13 8.83 4.55
C VAL A 309 -16.63 7.57 3.82
N TYR A 310 -15.32 7.32 3.84
CA TYR A 310 -14.70 6.16 3.22
C TYR A 310 -15.24 4.85 3.80
N GLU A 311 -15.22 4.73 5.13
CA GLU A 311 -15.73 3.55 5.84
C GLU A 311 -17.22 3.34 5.62
N ALA A 312 -18.03 4.40 5.66
CA ALA A 312 -19.47 4.31 5.41
C ALA A 312 -19.73 3.82 3.99
N ARG A 313 -18.97 4.33 3.00
CA ARG A 313 -19.11 3.91 1.60
C ARG A 313 -18.66 2.47 1.37
N LEU A 314 -17.59 2.01 2.03
CA LEU A 314 -17.18 0.61 1.97
C LEU A 314 -18.25 -0.32 2.56
N LYS A 315 -18.83 0.02 3.72
CA LYS A 315 -19.92 -0.76 4.33
C LYS A 315 -21.16 -0.84 3.44
N GLU A 316 -21.46 0.23 2.70
CA GLU A 316 -22.55 0.26 1.73
C GLU A 316 -22.31 -0.66 0.53
N LEU A 317 -21.09 -0.64 -0.02
CA LEU A 317 -20.73 -1.40 -1.23
C LEU A 317 -20.33 -2.86 -0.94
N TRP A 318 -19.89 -3.14 0.27
CA TRP A 318 -19.42 -4.44 0.72
C TRP A 318 -20.03 -4.73 2.11
N PRO A 319 -21.26 -5.29 2.16
CA PRO A 319 -21.94 -5.56 3.42
C PRO A 319 -21.16 -6.50 4.36
N GLU A 320 -20.52 -7.52 3.79
CA GLU A 320 -19.65 -8.48 4.49
C GLU A 320 -18.20 -7.98 4.65
N TRP A 321 -17.98 -6.66 4.71
CA TRP A 321 -16.63 -6.11 4.83
C TRP A 321 -16.01 -6.50 6.18
N PRO A 322 -14.85 -7.20 6.22
CA PRO A 322 -14.35 -7.88 7.42
C PRO A 322 -13.68 -6.93 8.42
N TYR A 323 -14.23 -5.74 8.63
CA TYR A 323 -13.59 -4.65 9.38
C TYR A 323 -13.22 -5.05 10.81
N LYS A 324 -14.18 -5.57 11.58
CA LYS A 324 -13.95 -5.92 13.01
C LYS A 324 -13.03 -7.11 13.19
N GLU A 325 -13.15 -8.11 12.33
CA GLU A 325 -12.37 -9.35 12.40
C GLU A 325 -10.92 -9.15 11.96
N SER A 326 -10.64 -8.06 11.24
CA SER A 326 -9.32 -7.77 10.70
C SER A 326 -8.43 -6.95 11.64
N TYR A 327 -8.94 -6.37 12.73
CA TYR A 327 -8.15 -5.49 13.60
C TYR A 327 -6.85 -6.15 14.09
N VAL A 328 -6.94 -7.36 14.67
CA VAL A 328 -5.76 -8.08 15.17
C VAL A 328 -4.81 -8.45 14.03
N LYS A 329 -5.35 -8.78 12.85
CA LYS A 329 -4.55 -9.11 11.65
C LYS A 329 -3.78 -7.89 11.13
N ILE A 330 -4.43 -6.73 11.07
CA ILE A 330 -3.83 -5.45 10.69
C ILE A 330 -2.77 -5.03 11.69
N ASP A 331 -3.05 -5.13 12.98
CA ASP A 331 -2.08 -4.77 14.02
C ASP A 331 -0.86 -5.70 13.99
N PHE A 332 -1.06 -7.01 13.78
CA PHE A 332 0.03 -7.97 13.64
C PHE A 332 0.90 -7.65 12.40
N PHE A 333 0.27 -7.39 11.25
CA PHE A 333 0.98 -6.96 10.04
C PHE A 333 1.76 -5.66 10.28
N GLN A 334 1.16 -4.70 11.01
CA GLN A 334 1.83 -3.45 11.36
C GLN A 334 3.02 -3.70 12.29
N ALA A 335 2.92 -4.63 13.25
CA ALA A 335 4.02 -5.02 14.12
C ALA A 335 5.19 -5.64 13.34
N ILE A 336 4.92 -6.49 12.34
CA ILE A 336 5.96 -7.02 11.43
C ILE A 336 6.66 -5.86 10.70
N SER A 337 5.89 -4.94 10.10
CA SER A 337 6.46 -3.81 9.35
C SER A 337 7.30 -2.86 10.21
N GLN A 338 7.09 -2.86 11.53
CA GLN A 338 7.81 -2.05 12.51
C GLN A 338 8.92 -2.83 13.22
N CYS A 339 9.06 -4.14 12.94
CA CYS A 339 10.00 -5.00 13.64
C CYS A 339 11.46 -4.67 13.31
N ASP A 340 11.74 -4.35 12.04
CA ASP A 340 13.09 -4.01 11.58
C ASP A 340 13.22 -2.49 11.40
N GLY A 341 13.64 -1.80 12.47
CA GLY A 341 13.91 -0.37 12.45
C GLY A 341 13.59 0.35 13.77
N ILE A 342 13.49 1.68 13.70
CA ILE A 342 13.33 2.58 14.87
C ILE A 342 12.06 2.32 15.71
N TRP A 343 11.08 1.58 15.15
CA TRP A 343 9.80 1.28 15.78
C TRP A 343 9.74 -0.10 16.45
N VAL A 344 10.86 -0.82 16.53
CA VAL A 344 10.93 -2.19 17.10
C VAL A 344 10.36 -2.27 18.52
N LYS A 345 10.50 -1.21 19.33
CA LYS A 345 9.93 -1.13 20.69
C LYS A 345 8.40 -1.20 20.68
N LYS A 346 7.75 -0.61 19.66
CA LYS A 346 6.29 -0.67 19.48
C LYS A 346 5.85 -2.09 19.08
N ALA A 347 6.57 -2.73 18.17
CA ALA A 347 6.32 -4.12 17.79
C ALA A 347 6.48 -5.08 18.99
N ARG A 348 7.52 -4.87 19.81
CA ARG A 348 7.75 -5.62 21.06
C ARG A 348 6.58 -5.47 22.03
N GLY A 349 6.18 -4.24 22.33
CA GLY A 349 5.07 -3.97 23.26
C GLY A 349 3.76 -4.61 22.81
N TRP A 350 3.48 -4.61 21.50
CA TRP A 350 2.33 -5.30 20.94
C TRP A 350 2.44 -6.82 21.10
N ALA A 351 3.59 -7.41 20.77
CA ALA A 351 3.80 -8.86 20.91
C ALA A 351 3.70 -9.33 22.38
N ASP A 352 4.23 -8.55 23.33
CA ASP A 352 4.14 -8.83 24.77
C ASP A 352 2.69 -8.81 25.26
N TYR A 353 1.90 -7.84 24.78
CA TYR A 353 0.47 -7.76 25.09
C TYR A 353 -0.28 -9.01 24.60
N MET A 354 -0.03 -9.43 23.36
CA MET A 354 -0.70 -10.59 22.78
C MET A 354 -0.37 -11.90 23.50
N GLU A 355 0.87 -12.12 23.92
CA GLU A 355 1.23 -13.29 24.72
C GLU A 355 0.49 -13.32 26.06
N LYS A 356 0.46 -12.20 26.78
CA LYS A 356 -0.24 -12.09 28.07
C LYS A 356 -1.73 -12.33 27.91
N ALA A 357 -2.35 -11.74 26.89
CA ALA A 357 -3.76 -11.97 26.57
C ALA A 357 -4.05 -13.45 26.29
N THR A 358 -3.10 -14.18 25.69
CA THR A 358 -3.25 -15.63 25.46
C THR A 358 -3.11 -16.45 26.75
N CYS A 359 -2.22 -16.06 27.67
CA CYS A 359 -2.02 -16.74 28.95
C CYS A 359 -3.17 -16.52 29.94
N SER A 360 -3.96 -15.46 29.77
CA SER A 360 -5.09 -15.11 30.65
C SER A 360 -6.37 -15.92 30.38
N LEU A 361 -6.37 -16.75 29.34
CA LEU A 361 -7.51 -17.56 28.86
C LEU A 361 -7.29 -19.07 29.07
N ARG A 362 -6.23 -19.46 29.79
CA ARG A 362 -5.98 -20.81 30.31
C ARG A 362 -6.11 -20.78 31.82
#